data_AF-A0A2E7S0N4-F1
#
_entry.id   AF-A0A2E7S0N4-F1
#
_cell.length_a   1.000
_cell.length_b   1.000
_cell.length_c   1.000
_cell.angle_alpha   90.00
_cell.angle_beta   90.00
_cell.angle_gamma   90.00
#
_symmetry.space_group_name_H-M   'P 1'
#
loop_
_entity.id
_entity.type
_entity.pdbx_description
1 polymer ?
#
loop_
_entity_poly.entity_id
_entity_poly.type
_entity_poly.pdbx_seq_one_letter_code
_entity_poly.pdbx_strand_id
1 'polypeptide(L)' 'MIRRVFEGQSGPARDVIVANTAAALVAFGETTDLAEAARGAEAAIDQGQATDQLTALVEASGRLAG' A
#
# COMPACT_ATOMS: atom_id res chain seq x y z
N MET A 1 0.08 4.31 -13.81
CA MET A 1 -0.65 5.10 -12.80
C MET A 1 -0.25 4.67 -11.39
N ILE A 2 -0.41 3.39 -11.01
CA ILE A 2 -0.15 2.95 -9.63
C ILE A 2 1.33 3.03 -9.20
N ARG A 3 2.29 2.72 -10.09
CA ARG A 3 3.74 2.82 -9.79
C ARG A 3 4.14 4.22 -9.30
N ARG A 4 3.58 5.25 -9.93
CA ARG A 4 3.78 6.64 -9.55
C ARG A 4 3.30 6.94 -8.12
N VAL A 5 2.18 6.36 -7.70
CA VAL A 5 1.71 6.48 -6.31
C VAL A 5 2.68 5.80 -5.35
N PHE A 6 3.17 4.60 -5.69
CA PHE A 6 4.13 3.86 -4.87
C PHE A 6 5.53 4.49 -4.84
N GLU A 7 5.85 5.33 -5.82
CA GLU A 7 7.03 6.21 -5.84
C GLU A 7 6.81 7.51 -5.02
N GLY A 8 5.71 7.61 -4.28
CA GLY A 8 5.41 8.72 -3.38
C GLY A 8 4.65 9.88 -4.01
N GLN A 9 4.23 9.82 -5.28
CA GLN A 9 3.50 10.94 -5.89
C GLN A 9 2.21 11.27 -5.14
N SER A 10 2.09 12.51 -4.69
CA SER A 10 0.91 13.04 -4.02
C SER A 10 -0.24 13.29 -4.99
N GLY A 11 -1.47 13.31 -4.46
CA GLY A 11 -2.69 13.67 -5.19
C GLY A 11 -3.83 12.67 -4.94
N PRO A 12 -5.01 12.90 -5.56
CA PRO A 12 -6.23 12.17 -5.24
C PRO A 12 -6.13 10.64 -5.35
N ALA A 13 -5.28 10.16 -6.26
CA ALA A 13 -5.02 8.72 -6.41
C ALA A 13 -4.29 8.12 -5.20
N ARG A 14 -3.35 8.86 -4.60
CA ARG A 14 -2.68 8.45 -3.35
C ARG A 14 -3.66 8.51 -2.19
N ASP A 15 -4.45 9.58 -2.10
CA ASP A 15 -5.39 9.80 -0.99
C ASP A 15 -6.41 8.66 -0.88
N VAL A 16 -6.99 8.22 -2.01
CA VAL A 16 -7.96 7.11 -2.02
C VAL A 16 -7.31 5.77 -1.68
N ILE A 17 -6.04 5.56 -2.05
CA ILE A 17 -5.30 4.34 -1.70
C ILE A 17 -5.03 4.31 -0.20
N VAL A 18 -4.55 5.41 0.38
CA VAL A 18 -4.31 5.52 1.84
C VAL A 18 -5.61 5.28 2.61
N ALA A 19 -6.72 5.91 2.20
CA ALA A 19 -8.01 5.75 2.86
C ALA A 19 -8.52 4.30 2.83
N ASN A 20 -8.46 3.63 1.66
CA ASN A 20 -8.91 2.25 1.53
C ASN A 20 -7.99 1.27 2.28
N THR A 21 -6.68 1.47 2.24
CA THR A 21 -5.72 0.64 2.99
C THR A 21 -5.96 0.79 4.50
N ALA A 22 -6.16 2.01 4.99
CA ALA A 22 -6.47 2.26 6.39
C ALA A 22 -7.75 1.52 6.82
N ALA A 23 -8.82 1.63 6.02
CA ALA A 23 -10.07 0.92 6.28
C ALA A 23 -9.89 -0.61 6.28
N ALA A 24 -9.07 -1.14 5.37
CA ALA A 24 -8.75 -2.57 5.34
C ALA A 24 -8.00 -3.00 6.61
N LEU A 25 -6.95 -2.27 7.02
CA LEU A 25 -6.19 -2.58 8.23
C LEU A 25 -7.08 -2.61 9.48
N VAL A 26 -8.01 -1.66 9.60
CA VAL A 26 -9.01 -1.66 10.69
C VAL A 26 -9.96 -2.86 10.57
N ALA A 27 -10.46 -3.15 9.38
CA ALA A 27 -11.37 -4.28 9.15
C ALA A 27 -10.73 -5.65 9.43
N PHE A 28 -9.42 -5.78 9.22
CA PHE A 28 -8.64 -6.99 9.55
C PHE A 28 -8.21 -7.06 11.02
N GLY A 29 -8.47 -6.02 11.81
CA GLY A 29 -8.16 -5.98 13.24
C GLY A 29 -6.70 -5.65 13.57
N GLU A 30 -5.94 -5.08 12.63
CA GLU A 30 -4.54 -4.66 12.87
C GLU A 30 -4.46 -3.48 13.85
N THR A 31 -5.43 -2.57 13.77
CA THR A 31 -5.64 -1.47 14.73
C THR A 31 -7.12 -1.09 14.73
N THR A 32 -7.57 -0.39 15.78
CA THR A 32 -8.90 0.22 15.84
C THR A 32 -8.89 1.72 15.50
N ASP A 33 -7.71 2.33 15.37
CA ASP A 33 -7.55 3.74 15.03
C ASP A 33 -7.32 3.91 13.52
N LEU A 34 -8.31 4.46 12.83
CA LEU A 34 -8.24 4.70 11.39
C LEU A 34 -7.15 5.72 11.01
N ALA A 35 -6.88 6.71 11.86
CA ALA A 35 -5.84 7.70 11.60
C ALA A 35 -4.44 7.11 11.78
N GLU A 36 -4.27 6.21 12.75
CA GLU A 36 -3.04 5.40 12.88
C GLU A 36 -2.83 4.52 11.66
N ALA A 37 -3.87 3.79 11.23
CA ALA A 37 -3.81 2.95 10.04
C ALA A 37 -3.45 3.75 8.77
N ALA A 38 -4.00 4.95 8.60
CA ALA A 38 -3.68 5.83 7.48
C ALA A 38 -2.20 6.27 7.50
N ARG A 39 -1.67 6.67 8.66
CA ARG A 39 -0.23 7.00 8.80
C ARG A 39 0.66 5.80 8.48
N GLY A 40 0.25 4.59 8.88
CA GLY A 40 0.93 3.35 8.51
C GLY A 40 0.92 3.11 6.99
N ALA A 41 -0.20 3.33 6.33
CA ALA A 41 -0.31 3.21 4.87
C ALA A 41 0.52 4.25 4.13
N GLU A 42 0.56 5.51 4.60
CA GLU A 42 1.44 6.56 4.07
C GLU A 42 2.91 6.18 4.23
N ALA A 43 3.31 5.74 5.43
CA ALA A 43 4.67 5.30 5.72
C ALA A 43 5.09 4.12 4.81
N ALA A 44 4.20 3.16 4.57
CA ALA A 44 4.50 2.03 3.68
C ALA A 44 4.69 2.43 2.22
N ILE A 45 4.01 3.49 1.76
CA ILE A 45 4.24 4.07 0.45
C ILE A 45 5.57 4.82 0.43
N ASP A 46 5.77 5.77 1.35
CA ASP A 46 6.91 6.69 1.33
C ASP A 46 8.25 5.99 1.60
N GLN A 47 8.24 4.87 2.33
CA GLN A 47 9.42 4.06 2.61
C GLN A 47 9.70 3.00 1.51
N GLY A 48 8.89 2.96 0.44
CA GLY A 48 9.07 2.05 -0.68
C GLY A 48 8.53 0.63 -0.48
N GLN A 49 7.96 0.31 0.69
CA GLN A 49 7.47 -1.03 1.03
C GLN A 49 6.38 -1.51 0.05
N ALA A 50 5.52 -0.59 -0.42
CA ALA A 50 4.52 -0.91 -1.45
C ALA A 50 5.16 -1.34 -2.79
N THR A 51 6.28 -0.71 -3.18
CA THR A 51 7.05 -1.06 -4.39
C THR A 51 7.73 -2.40 -4.22
N ASP A 52 8.32 -2.67 -3.06
CA ASP A 52 8.98 -3.94 -2.73
C ASP A 52 7.97 -5.09 -2.75
N GLN A 53 6.80 -4.92 -2.14
CA GLN A 53 5.75 -5.92 -2.13
C GLN A 53 5.23 -6.23 -3.53
N LEU A 54 5.05 -5.20 -4.38
CA LEU A 54 4.67 -5.39 -5.78
C LEU A 54 5.75 -6.17 -6.54
N THR A 55 7.03 -5.88 -6.30
CA THR A 55 8.16 -6.57 -6.93
C THR A 55 8.19 -8.05 -6.52
N ALA A 56 8.06 -8.34 -5.22
CA ALA A 56 7.99 -9.70 -4.71
C ALA A 56 6.81 -10.49 -5.30
N LEU A 57 5.64 -9.85 -5.46
CA LEU A 57 4.47 -10.48 -6.08
C LEU A 57 4.70 -10.82 -7.55
N VAL A 58 5.33 -9.91 -8.32
CA VAL A 58 5.68 -10.16 -9.73
C VAL A 58 6.64 -11.35 -9.84
N GLU A 59 7.68 -11.40 -9.00
CA GLU A 59 8.63 -12.50 -9.00
C GLU A 59 7.98 -13.83 -8.62
N ALA A 60 7.16 -13.85 -7.57
CA ALA A 60 6.48 -15.05 -7.09
C ALA A 60 5.49 -15.59 -8.14
N SER A 61 4.66 -14.71 -8.72
CA SER A 61 3.70 -15.10 -9.76
C SER A 61 4.39 -15.58 -11.04
N GLY A 62 5.51 -14.96 -11.42
CA GLY A 62 6.31 -15.40 -12.57
C GLY A 62 6.89 -16.81 -12.39
N ARG A 63 7.39 -17.14 -11.18
CA ARG A 63 7.87 -18.51 -10.87
C ARG A 63 6.76 -19.55 -10.90
N LEU A 64 5.54 -19.20 -10.50
CA LEU A 64 4.40 -20.13 -10.46
C LEU A 64 3.78 -20.38 -11.84
N ALA A 65 4.02 -19.49 -12.81
CA ALA A 65 3.46 -19.59 -14.15
C ALA A 65 4.31 -20.43 -15.12
N GLY A 66 5.57 -20.73 -14.77
CA GLY A 66 6.49 -21.58 -15.54
C GLY A 66 6.54 -23.01 -15.00
#